data_AF-A0A7S4MWD0-F1
#
_entry.id   AF-A0A7S4MWD0-F1
#
_cell.length_a   1.000
_cell.length_b   1.000
_cell.length_c   1.000
_cell.angle_alpha   90.00
_cell.angle_beta   90.00
_cell.angle_gamma   90.00
#
_symmetry.space_group_name_H-M   'P 1'
#
loop_
_entity.id
_entity.type
_entity.pdbx_description
1 polymer ?
#
loop_
_entity_poly.entity_id
_entity_poly.type
_entity_poly.pdbx_seq_one_letter_code
_entity_poly.pdbx_strand_id
1 'polypeptide(L)'
;MSIYANSSEQYWRERKKKDGKRRILIVVALSFLLLCAVSLKVSSAKTRRAKQEDAESAKLARRKLLLIRPNATEAHVQQCEARIHENARGGADECDSLCNNERNSLPRPTMHQACLHACQGSLSKAAEEGCRENGTEEGAFGRAGSAYEKCFKFQNTLPKPEVFSTCRKYFREGVRRGYHMGRDYLDDILNTEWDVRRGWLEDELLHEA
;
A
#
# COMPACT_ATOMS: atom_id res chain seq x y z
N MET A 1 31.54 101.18 23.94
CA MET A 1 31.35 100.42 22.70
C MET A 1 31.81 98.98 22.91
N SER A 2 30.89 98.04 23.19
CA SER A 2 31.20 96.61 23.35
C SER A 2 30.79 95.83 22.09
N ILE A 3 31.69 95.76 21.11
CA ILE A 3 31.44 95.08 19.82
C ILE A 3 31.54 93.54 19.97
N TYR A 4 32.02 93.02 21.11
CA TYR A 4 32.24 91.58 21.33
C TYR A 4 31.08 90.80 21.96
N ALA A 5 29.99 91.44 22.39
CA ALA A 5 28.89 90.72 23.05
C ALA A 5 27.91 90.03 22.07
N ASN A 6 27.81 90.51 20.82
CA ASN A 6 26.76 90.08 19.89
C ASN A 6 27.11 88.82 19.06
N SER A 7 28.40 88.45 18.94
CA SER A 7 28.81 87.28 18.14
C SER A 7 28.71 85.95 18.91
N SER A 8 28.80 85.99 20.24
CA SER A 8 28.73 84.77 21.06
C SER A 8 27.29 84.20 21.14
N GLU A 9 26.28 85.07 21.26
CA GLU A 9 24.85 84.73 21.27
C GLU A 9 24.42 84.04 19.97
N GLN A 10 24.86 84.54 18.81
CA GLN A 10 24.59 83.93 17.50
C GLN A 10 25.23 82.54 17.38
N TYR A 11 26.47 82.38 17.84
CA TYR A 11 27.18 81.09 17.86
C TYR A 11 26.43 80.02 18.66
N TRP A 12 25.91 80.35 19.85
CA TRP A 12 25.15 79.41 20.68
C TRP A 12 23.75 79.10 20.12
N ARG A 13 23.08 80.05 19.45
CA ARG A 13 21.78 79.81 18.79
C ARG A 13 21.88 78.88 17.58
N GLU A 14 22.94 78.99 16.77
CA GLU A 14 23.17 78.08 15.65
C GLU A 14 23.54 76.67 16.12
N ARG A 15 24.33 76.54 17.20
CA ARG A 15 24.62 75.24 17.82
C ARG A 15 23.35 74.58 18.38
N LYS A 16 22.51 75.33 19.11
CA LYS A 16 21.21 74.81 19.59
C LYS A 16 20.29 74.35 18.45
N LYS A 17 20.28 75.05 17.30
CA LYS A 17 19.53 74.61 16.09
C LYS A 17 20.12 73.34 15.47
N LYS A 18 21.45 73.19 15.41
CA LYS A 18 22.12 71.98 14.89
C LYS A 18 21.93 70.79 15.83
N ASP A 19 21.99 71.00 17.15
CA ASP A 19 21.78 69.96 18.15
C ASP A 19 20.33 69.48 18.20
N GLY A 20 19.36 70.38 18.01
CA GLY A 20 17.94 70.02 17.88
C GLY A 20 17.66 69.13 16.67
N LYS A 21 18.20 69.48 15.49
CA LYS A 21 18.07 68.65 14.27
C LYS A 21 18.74 67.29 14.42
N ARG A 22 19.90 67.23 15.08
CA ARG A 22 20.63 65.97 15.32
C ARG A 22 19.88 65.05 16.27
N ARG A 23 19.23 65.60 17.31
CA ARG A 23 18.37 64.83 18.23
C ARG A 23 17.14 64.26 17.53
N ILE A 24 16.48 65.03 16.66
CA ILE A 24 15.33 64.55 15.88
C ILE A 24 15.75 63.39 14.96
N LEU A 25 16.88 63.52 14.26
CA LEU A 25 17.43 62.44 13.42
C LEU A 25 17.71 61.15 14.21
N ILE A 26 18.26 61.26 15.43
CA ILE A 26 18.53 60.11 16.29
C ILE A 26 17.22 59.44 16.74
N VAL A 27 16.21 60.22 17.14
CA VAL A 27 14.91 59.67 17.56
C VAL A 27 14.21 58.96 16.38
N VAL A 28 14.25 59.56 15.19
CA VAL A 28 13.70 58.94 13.97
C VAL A 28 14.45 57.64 13.64
N ALA A 29 15.78 57.64 13.68
CA ALA A 29 16.58 56.44 13.43
C ALA A 29 16.29 55.31 14.43
N LEU A 30 16.15 55.63 15.73
CA LEU A 30 15.81 54.65 16.77
C LEU A 30 14.39 54.09 16.59
N SER A 31 13.43 54.95 16.23
CA SER A 31 12.05 54.50 15.94
C SER A 31 11.99 53.57 14.73
N PHE A 32 12.78 53.86 13.68
CA PHE A 32 12.88 53.01 12.49
C PHE A 32 13.51 51.65 12.81
N LEU A 33 14.58 51.62 13.62
CA LEU A 33 15.20 50.37 14.06
C LEU A 33 14.25 49.51 14.90
N LEU A 34 13.45 50.12 15.78
CA LEU A 34 12.42 49.42 16.55
C LEU A 34 11.33 48.80 15.65
N LEU A 35 10.86 49.55 14.64
CA LEU A 35 9.88 49.04 13.68
C LEU A 35 10.43 47.87 12.85
N CYS A 36 11.70 47.94 12.42
CA CYS A 36 12.38 46.84 11.74
C CYS A 36 12.54 45.60 12.64
N ALA A 37 12.85 45.77 13.92
CA ALA A 37 12.98 44.65 14.85
C ALA A 37 11.63 43.94 15.07
N VAL A 38 10.53 44.70 15.20
CA VAL A 38 9.17 44.14 15.35
C VAL A 38 8.74 43.41 14.08
N SER A 39 8.97 43.98 12.89
CA SER A 39 8.58 43.35 11.62
C SER A 39 9.36 42.04 11.34
N LEU A 40 10.63 41.95 11.76
CA LEU A 40 11.41 40.70 11.71
C LEU A 40 10.87 39.63 12.67
N LYS A 41 10.45 40.01 13.89
CA LYS A 41 9.83 39.07 14.85
C LYS A 41 8.48 38.56 14.36
N VAL A 42 7.65 39.42 13.78
CA VAL A 42 6.34 39.03 13.22
C VAL A 42 6.52 38.12 12.00
N SER A 43 7.44 38.47 11.10
CA SER A 43 7.75 37.65 9.92
C SER A 43 8.31 36.28 10.30
N SER A 44 9.19 36.21 11.29
CA SER A 44 9.74 34.93 11.79
C SER A 44 8.71 34.09 12.54
N ALA A 45 7.79 34.70 13.30
CA ALA A 45 6.68 33.99 13.93
C ALA A 45 5.70 33.42 12.89
N LYS A 46 5.38 34.19 11.84
CA LYS A 46 4.49 33.74 10.75
C LYS A 46 5.11 32.59 9.95
N THR A 47 6.41 32.63 9.65
CA THR A 47 7.11 31.52 8.98
C THR A 47 7.22 30.28 9.87
N ARG A 48 7.39 30.43 11.19
CA ARG A 48 7.37 29.29 12.12
C ARG A 48 6.00 28.61 12.18
N ARG A 49 4.91 29.39 12.20
CA ARG A 49 3.54 28.84 12.17
C ARG A 49 3.24 28.11 10.86
N ALA A 50 3.58 28.71 9.71
CA ALA A 50 3.42 28.05 8.41
C ALA A 50 4.21 26.72 8.33
N LYS A 51 5.47 26.70 8.77
CA LYS A 51 6.26 25.46 8.82
C LYS A 51 5.67 24.39 9.74
N GLN A 52 5.00 24.80 10.82
CA GLN A 52 4.37 23.88 11.75
C GLN A 52 3.09 23.28 11.16
N GLU A 53 2.26 24.09 10.49
CA GLU A 53 1.08 23.65 9.75
C GLU A 53 1.44 22.73 8.57
N ASP A 54 2.53 23.04 7.84
CA ASP A 54 3.05 22.18 6.77
C ASP A 54 3.55 20.83 7.30
N ALA A 55 4.22 20.82 8.46
CA ALA A 55 4.69 19.59 9.08
C ALA A 55 3.53 18.72 9.58
N GLU A 56 2.49 19.34 10.14
CA GLU A 56 1.30 18.64 10.64
C GLU A 56 0.45 18.07 9.49
N SER A 57 0.26 18.83 8.42
CA SER A 57 -0.44 18.36 7.22
C SER A 57 0.33 17.24 6.49
N ALA A 58 1.66 17.32 6.44
CA ALA A 58 2.51 16.24 5.92
C ALA A 58 2.42 14.96 6.78
N LYS A 59 2.40 15.10 8.12
CA LYS A 59 2.16 13.97 9.03
C LYS A 59 0.78 13.34 8.77
N LEU A 60 -0.28 14.14 8.67
CA LEU A 60 -1.63 13.64 8.41
C LEU A 60 -1.73 12.94 7.04
N ALA A 61 -1.09 13.50 6.01
CA ALA A 61 -1.03 12.87 4.69
C ALA A 61 -0.30 11.51 4.73
N ARG A 62 0.82 11.42 5.47
CA ARG A 62 1.54 10.16 5.67
C ARG A 62 0.69 9.12 6.40
N ARG A 63 -0.06 9.52 7.42
CA ARG A 63 -1.01 8.64 8.13
C ARG A 63 -2.10 8.10 7.21
N LYS A 64 -2.66 8.95 6.35
CA LYS A 64 -3.68 8.53 5.36
C LYS A 64 -3.13 7.52 4.35
N LEU A 65 -1.87 7.65 3.94
CA LEU A 65 -1.24 6.68 3.04
C LEU A 65 -1.05 5.30 3.68
N LEU A 66 -0.81 5.24 4.99
CA LEU A 66 -0.69 3.97 5.73
C LEU A 66 -2.03 3.23 5.89
N LEU A 67 -3.15 3.93 5.72
CA LEU A 67 -4.49 3.34 5.73
C LEU A 67 -4.91 2.73 4.39
N ILE A 68 -4.11 2.89 3.33
CA ILE A 68 -4.38 2.30 2.02
C ILE A 68 -3.81 0.89 2.00
N ARG A 69 -4.64 -0.10 1.63
CA ARG A 69 -4.22 -1.49 1.45
C ARG A 69 -3.06 -1.54 0.44
N PRO A 70 -1.95 -2.24 0.72
CA PRO A 70 -0.84 -2.33 -0.21
C PRO A 70 -1.27 -3.07 -1.49
N ASN A 71 -0.73 -2.63 -2.62
CA ASN A 71 -0.84 -3.39 -3.87
C ASN A 71 0.06 -4.63 -3.81
N ALA A 72 -0.27 -5.64 -4.61
CA ALA A 72 0.53 -6.85 -4.68
C ALA A 72 1.88 -6.53 -5.32
N THR A 73 2.96 -7.00 -4.68
CA THR A 73 4.32 -6.92 -5.22
C THR A 73 4.76 -8.31 -5.68
N GLU A 74 5.81 -8.37 -6.50
CA GLU A 74 6.41 -9.64 -6.91
C GLU A 74 6.80 -10.52 -5.71
N ALA A 75 7.22 -9.91 -4.60
CA ALA A 75 7.53 -10.64 -3.36
C ALA A 75 6.28 -11.31 -2.75
N HIS A 76 5.11 -10.64 -2.79
CA HIS A 76 3.86 -11.23 -2.33
C HIS A 76 3.42 -12.39 -3.22
N VAL A 77 3.60 -12.26 -4.54
CA VAL A 77 3.31 -13.33 -5.50
C VAL A 77 4.19 -14.55 -5.21
N GLN A 78 5.50 -14.36 -5.03
CA GLN A 78 6.44 -15.45 -4.71
C GLN A 78 6.11 -16.12 -3.38
N GLN A 79 5.73 -15.35 -2.36
CA GLN A 79 5.29 -15.89 -1.08
C GLN A 79 3.98 -16.70 -1.22
N CYS A 80 3.04 -16.22 -2.02
CA CYS A 80 1.80 -16.92 -2.32
C CYS A 80 2.05 -18.25 -3.05
N GLU A 81 2.89 -18.25 -4.09
CA GLU A 81 3.28 -19.45 -4.83
C GLU A 81 4.04 -20.45 -3.93
N ALA A 82 4.96 -19.97 -3.08
CA ALA A 82 5.64 -20.81 -2.10
C ALA A 82 4.65 -21.49 -1.14
N ARG A 83 3.65 -20.75 -0.63
CA ARG A 83 2.61 -21.30 0.24
C ARG A 83 1.76 -22.36 -0.47
N ILE A 84 1.46 -22.18 -1.76
CA ILE A 84 0.77 -23.21 -2.57
C ILE A 84 1.62 -24.48 -2.64
N HIS A 85 2.93 -24.36 -2.87
CA HIS A 85 3.82 -25.52 -2.97
C HIS A 85 4.04 -26.22 -1.62
N GLU A 86 4.17 -25.48 -0.53
CA GLU A 86 4.23 -26.04 0.83
C GLU A 86 2.92 -26.77 1.18
N ASN A 87 1.79 -26.16 0.83
CA ASN A 87 0.46 -26.75 0.98
C ASN A 87 0.09 -27.67 -0.20
N ALA A 88 1.04 -28.17 -0.99
CA ALA A 88 0.75 -29.12 -2.06
C ALA A 88 0.04 -30.39 -1.53
N ARG A 89 0.26 -30.76 -0.26
CA ARG A 89 -0.55 -31.77 0.44
C ARG A 89 -2.01 -31.32 0.64
N GLY A 90 -2.24 -30.07 1.04
CA GLY A 90 -3.57 -29.48 1.12
C GLY A 90 -4.29 -29.43 -0.22
N GLY A 91 -3.57 -29.27 -1.33
CA GLY A 91 -4.14 -29.40 -2.68
C GLY A 91 -4.64 -30.84 -2.98
N ALA A 92 -3.99 -31.86 -2.43
CA ALA A 92 -4.46 -33.23 -2.54
C ALA A 92 -5.71 -33.48 -1.68
N ASP A 93 -5.75 -32.96 -0.46
CA ASP A 93 -6.92 -33.04 0.43
C ASP A 93 -8.13 -32.30 -0.15
N GLU A 94 -7.91 -31.12 -0.74
CA GLU A 94 -8.95 -30.34 -1.42
C GLU A 94 -9.54 -31.12 -2.61
N CYS A 95 -8.68 -31.76 -3.40
CA CYS A 95 -9.13 -32.62 -4.49
C CYS A 95 -9.84 -33.88 -4.00
N ASP A 96 -9.42 -34.49 -2.89
CA ASP A 96 -10.13 -35.64 -2.31
C ASP A 96 -11.53 -35.24 -1.85
N SER A 97 -11.65 -34.06 -1.23
CA SER A 97 -12.93 -33.45 -0.85
C SER A 97 -13.85 -33.24 -2.06
N LEU A 98 -13.35 -32.63 -3.14
CA LEU A 98 -14.09 -32.43 -4.39
C LEU A 98 -14.50 -33.76 -5.03
N CYS A 99 -13.64 -34.76 -4.97
CA CYS A 99 -13.83 -36.06 -5.61
C CYS A 99 -14.60 -37.08 -4.78
N ASN A 100 -15.03 -36.73 -3.57
CA ASN A 100 -15.77 -37.63 -2.68
C ASN A 100 -17.06 -38.17 -3.30
N ASN A 101 -17.75 -37.36 -4.11
CA ASN A 101 -18.96 -37.79 -4.81
C ASN A 101 -18.68 -38.93 -5.80
N GLU A 102 -17.49 -38.95 -6.40
CA GLU A 102 -17.12 -39.98 -7.39
C GLU A 102 -16.57 -41.26 -6.76
N ARG A 103 -16.33 -41.27 -5.44
CA ARG A 103 -15.79 -42.42 -4.72
C ARG A 103 -16.69 -43.64 -4.81
N ASN A 104 -17.99 -43.40 -4.90
CA ASN A 104 -19.01 -44.42 -5.03
C ASN A 104 -19.56 -44.61 -6.44
N SER A 105 -19.20 -43.73 -7.39
CA SER A 105 -19.63 -43.79 -8.79
C SER A 105 -19.07 -45.04 -9.48
N LEU A 106 -19.91 -45.66 -10.31
CA LEU A 106 -19.47 -46.75 -11.19
C LEU A 106 -18.92 -46.14 -12.49
N PRO A 107 -17.84 -46.72 -13.04
CA PRO A 107 -17.09 -47.86 -12.54
C PRO A 107 -16.07 -47.46 -11.47
N ARG A 108 -15.97 -48.29 -10.44
CA ARG A 108 -14.97 -48.12 -9.37
C ARG A 108 -13.64 -48.79 -9.77
N PRO A 109 -12.47 -48.21 -9.45
CA PRO A 109 -12.24 -46.87 -8.89
C PRO A 109 -12.08 -45.77 -9.96
N THR A 110 -12.36 -46.09 -11.22
CA THR A 110 -11.98 -45.29 -12.39
C THR A 110 -12.55 -43.87 -12.39
N MET A 111 -13.79 -43.67 -11.95
CA MET A 111 -14.42 -42.33 -11.89
C MET A 111 -13.70 -41.42 -10.90
N HIS A 112 -13.43 -41.93 -9.70
CA HIS A 112 -12.71 -41.21 -8.67
C HIS A 112 -11.25 -40.94 -9.07
N GLN A 113 -10.58 -41.89 -9.73
CA GLN A 113 -9.24 -41.68 -10.28
C GLN A 113 -9.21 -40.61 -11.38
N ALA A 114 -10.22 -40.60 -12.26
CA ALA A 114 -10.35 -39.57 -13.30
C ALA A 114 -10.56 -38.18 -12.69
N CYS A 115 -11.37 -38.11 -11.64
CA CYS A 115 -11.58 -36.89 -10.86
C CYS A 115 -10.29 -36.37 -10.24
N LEU A 116 -9.62 -37.19 -9.41
CA LEU A 116 -8.39 -36.81 -8.69
C LEU A 116 -7.31 -36.35 -9.65
N HIS A 117 -7.11 -37.12 -10.73
CA HIS A 117 -6.09 -36.81 -11.72
C HIS A 117 -6.34 -35.47 -12.44
N ALA A 118 -7.60 -35.15 -12.72
CA ALA A 118 -7.96 -33.87 -13.34
C ALA A 118 -7.76 -32.71 -12.36
N CYS A 119 -8.29 -32.85 -11.14
CA CYS A 119 -8.24 -31.83 -10.11
C CYS A 119 -6.79 -31.50 -9.70
N GLN A 120 -5.99 -32.52 -9.36
CA GLN A 120 -4.61 -32.31 -8.91
C GLN A 120 -3.74 -31.69 -10.02
N GLY A 121 -4.04 -32.01 -11.29
CA GLY A 121 -3.32 -31.47 -12.43
C GLY A 121 -3.61 -30.00 -12.70
N SER A 122 -4.82 -29.52 -12.39
CA SER A 122 -5.26 -28.15 -12.67
C SER A 122 -5.18 -27.21 -11.47
N LEU A 123 -5.41 -27.71 -10.25
CA LEU A 123 -5.56 -26.91 -9.05
C LEU A 123 -4.33 -26.07 -8.73
N SER A 124 -3.13 -26.67 -8.69
CA SER A 124 -1.90 -25.93 -8.34
C SER A 124 -1.58 -24.84 -9.37
N LYS A 125 -1.70 -25.16 -10.65
CA LYS A 125 -1.44 -24.22 -11.76
C LYS A 125 -2.42 -23.06 -11.78
N ALA A 126 -3.68 -23.33 -11.46
CA ALA A 126 -4.69 -22.29 -11.37
C ALA A 126 -4.49 -21.43 -10.12
N ALA A 127 -4.04 -22.02 -9.01
CA ALA A 127 -3.68 -21.28 -7.81
C ALA A 127 -2.49 -20.33 -8.03
N GLU A 128 -1.47 -20.76 -8.77
CA GLU A 128 -0.36 -19.88 -9.19
C GLU A 128 -0.86 -18.69 -10.04
N GLU A 129 -1.90 -18.86 -10.86
CA GLU A 129 -2.55 -17.72 -11.54
C GLU A 129 -3.28 -16.82 -10.54
N GLY A 130 -4.00 -17.39 -9.57
CA GLY A 130 -4.71 -16.65 -8.53
C GLY A 130 -3.79 -15.79 -7.65
N CYS A 131 -2.53 -16.18 -7.50
CA CYS A 131 -1.52 -15.38 -6.80
C CYS A 131 -1.09 -14.11 -7.54
N ARG A 132 -1.45 -13.93 -8.83
CA ARG A 132 -1.05 -12.75 -9.60
C ARG A 132 -2.07 -11.63 -9.45
N GLU A 133 -1.59 -10.39 -9.32
CA GLU A 133 -2.43 -9.20 -9.19
C GLU A 133 -3.44 -9.04 -10.36
N ASN A 134 -3.00 -9.38 -11.57
CA ASN A 134 -3.82 -9.33 -12.79
C ASN A 134 -4.30 -10.72 -13.23
N GLY A 135 -4.24 -11.73 -12.35
CA GLY A 135 -4.69 -13.08 -12.64
C GLY A 135 -6.20 -13.13 -12.84
N THR A 136 -6.65 -13.69 -13.95
CA THR A 136 -8.07 -13.93 -14.22
C THR A 136 -8.40 -15.43 -14.16
N GLU A 137 -9.66 -15.76 -13.87
CA GLU A 137 -10.12 -17.16 -13.90
C GLU A 137 -9.91 -17.75 -15.30
N GLU A 138 -10.13 -16.96 -16.37
CA GLU A 138 -9.84 -17.35 -17.75
C GLU A 138 -8.34 -17.61 -17.99
N GLY A 139 -7.46 -16.78 -17.42
CA GLY A 139 -6.01 -17.00 -17.44
C GLY A 139 -5.62 -18.32 -16.79
N ALA A 140 -6.29 -18.65 -15.67
CA ALA A 140 -6.09 -19.89 -14.93
C ALA A 140 -6.49 -21.11 -15.79
N PHE A 141 -7.59 -21.02 -16.52
CA PHE A 141 -7.99 -22.03 -17.51
C PHE A 141 -6.95 -22.21 -18.61
N GLY A 142 -6.38 -21.11 -19.11
CA GLY A 142 -5.31 -21.12 -20.11
C GLY A 142 -4.07 -21.85 -19.61
N ARG A 143 -3.55 -21.51 -18.42
CA ARG A 143 -2.35 -22.15 -17.86
C ARG A 143 -2.56 -23.60 -17.48
N ALA A 144 -3.73 -23.92 -16.94
CA ALA A 144 -4.06 -25.29 -16.59
C ALA A 144 -4.39 -26.16 -17.82
N GLY A 145 -4.48 -25.60 -19.03
CA GLY A 145 -4.89 -26.33 -20.25
C GLY A 145 -4.13 -27.64 -20.51
N SER A 146 -2.84 -27.70 -20.19
CA SER A 146 -2.06 -28.95 -20.27
C SER A 146 -2.59 -30.09 -19.38
N ALA A 147 -3.26 -29.78 -18.27
CA ALA A 147 -3.91 -30.79 -17.43
C ALA A 147 -5.21 -31.32 -18.05
N TYR A 148 -5.91 -30.47 -18.81
CA TYR A 148 -7.07 -30.89 -19.61
C TYR A 148 -6.67 -31.90 -20.68
N GLU A 149 -5.53 -31.71 -21.35
CA GLU A 149 -5.01 -32.67 -22.33
C GLU A 149 -4.78 -34.05 -21.71
N LYS A 150 -4.37 -34.11 -20.43
CA LYS A 150 -4.20 -35.40 -19.77
C LYS A 150 -5.52 -36.15 -19.57
N CYS A 151 -6.69 -35.52 -19.72
CA CYS A 151 -7.96 -36.22 -19.75
C CYS A 151 -8.12 -37.12 -20.98
N PHE A 152 -7.38 -36.89 -22.08
CA PHE A 152 -7.46 -37.75 -23.27
C PHE A 152 -7.12 -39.22 -22.98
N LYS A 153 -6.35 -39.50 -21.92
CA LYS A 153 -6.08 -40.88 -21.48
C LYS A 153 -7.35 -41.66 -21.13
N PHE A 154 -8.42 -40.97 -20.73
CA PHE A 154 -9.71 -41.57 -20.38
C PHE A 154 -10.69 -41.63 -21.55
N GLN A 155 -10.34 -41.11 -22.73
CA GLN A 155 -11.23 -41.11 -23.90
C GLN A 155 -11.68 -42.52 -24.31
N ASN A 156 -10.82 -43.52 -24.07
CA ASN A 156 -11.09 -44.91 -24.40
C ASN A 156 -11.56 -45.77 -23.22
N THR A 157 -11.67 -45.19 -22.02
CA THR A 157 -12.06 -45.93 -20.81
C THR A 157 -13.57 -46.12 -20.75
N LEU A 158 -14.01 -47.36 -20.54
CA LEU A 158 -15.42 -47.67 -20.32
C LEU A 158 -15.84 -47.29 -18.89
N PRO A 159 -17.09 -46.84 -18.70
CA PRO A 159 -18.12 -46.54 -19.69
C PRO A 159 -17.82 -45.23 -20.42
N LYS A 160 -17.98 -45.26 -21.74
CA LYS A 160 -17.88 -44.08 -22.60
C LYS A 160 -19.24 -43.37 -22.62
N PRO A 161 -19.32 -42.03 -22.55
CA PRO A 161 -18.24 -41.05 -22.38
C PRO A 161 -18.02 -40.61 -20.91
N GLU A 162 -18.61 -41.31 -19.94
CA GLU A 162 -18.79 -40.86 -18.55
C GLU A 162 -17.46 -40.61 -17.81
N VAL A 163 -16.46 -41.46 -17.99
CA VAL A 163 -15.14 -41.27 -17.33
C VAL A 163 -14.43 -40.03 -17.90
N PHE A 164 -14.51 -39.82 -19.20
CA PHE A 164 -13.90 -38.66 -19.87
C PHE A 164 -14.63 -37.36 -19.51
N SER A 165 -15.96 -37.35 -19.48
CA SER A 165 -16.75 -36.19 -19.07
C SER A 165 -16.49 -35.83 -17.61
N THR A 166 -16.34 -36.83 -16.74
CA THR A 166 -15.96 -36.66 -15.32
C THR A 166 -14.60 -35.99 -15.19
N CYS A 167 -13.58 -36.47 -15.91
CA CYS A 167 -12.27 -35.82 -15.93
C CYS A 167 -12.38 -34.34 -16.34
N ARG A 168 -13.13 -34.03 -17.42
CA ARG A 168 -13.33 -32.64 -17.88
C ARG A 168 -14.08 -31.78 -16.88
N LYS A 169 -15.08 -32.33 -16.20
CA LYS A 169 -15.84 -31.64 -15.15
C LYS A 169 -14.92 -31.24 -14.01
N TYR A 170 -14.19 -32.19 -13.44
CA TYR A 170 -13.34 -31.91 -12.28
C TYR A 170 -12.03 -31.19 -12.62
N PHE A 171 -11.61 -31.21 -13.89
CA PHE A 171 -10.61 -30.26 -14.38
C PHE A 171 -11.09 -28.82 -14.15
N ARG A 172 -12.32 -28.49 -14.57
CA ARG A 172 -12.88 -27.14 -14.45
C ARG A 172 -13.09 -26.73 -13.00
N GLU A 173 -13.62 -27.64 -12.18
CA GLU A 173 -13.76 -27.40 -10.73
C GLU A 173 -12.39 -27.17 -10.08
N GLY A 174 -11.38 -27.99 -10.43
CA GLY A 174 -10.02 -27.82 -9.95
C GLY A 174 -9.40 -26.48 -10.34
N VAL A 175 -9.63 -26.01 -11.59
CA VAL A 175 -9.18 -24.68 -12.02
C VAL A 175 -9.84 -23.59 -11.19
N ARG A 176 -11.17 -23.59 -11.10
CA ARG A 176 -11.91 -22.56 -10.37
C ARG A 176 -11.49 -22.54 -8.90
N ARG A 177 -11.44 -23.70 -8.26
CA ARG A 177 -11.06 -23.83 -6.85
C ARG A 177 -9.62 -23.40 -6.61
N GLY A 178 -8.70 -23.82 -7.47
CA GLY A 178 -7.30 -23.42 -7.43
C GLY A 178 -7.15 -21.90 -7.53
N TYR A 179 -7.77 -21.27 -8.54
CA TYR A 179 -7.73 -19.82 -8.72
C TYR A 179 -8.18 -19.06 -7.46
N HIS A 180 -9.33 -19.43 -6.88
CA HIS A 180 -9.80 -18.81 -5.64
C HIS A 180 -8.85 -19.05 -4.47
N MET A 181 -8.32 -20.26 -4.31
CA MET A 181 -7.32 -20.55 -3.26
C MET A 181 -6.08 -19.65 -3.38
N GLY A 182 -5.56 -19.46 -4.59
CA GLY A 182 -4.42 -18.56 -4.83
C GLY A 182 -4.75 -17.10 -4.48
N ARG A 183 -5.95 -16.63 -4.87
CA ARG A 183 -6.41 -15.28 -4.51
C ARG A 183 -6.56 -15.10 -3.02
N ASP A 184 -7.17 -16.07 -2.34
CA ASP A 184 -7.38 -16.03 -0.89
C ASP A 184 -6.03 -15.98 -0.16
N TYR A 185 -5.02 -16.71 -0.62
CA TYR A 185 -3.66 -16.63 -0.06
C TYR A 185 -3.00 -15.28 -0.29
N LEU A 186 -3.11 -14.71 -1.49
CA LEU A 186 -2.58 -13.37 -1.76
C LEU A 186 -3.29 -12.32 -0.89
N ASP A 187 -4.61 -12.41 -0.79
CA ASP A 187 -5.41 -11.49 0.00
C ASP A 187 -5.06 -11.59 1.50
N ASP A 188 -4.84 -12.80 2.02
CA ASP A 188 -4.38 -13.06 3.39
C ASP A 188 -3.00 -12.44 3.68
N ILE A 189 -2.05 -12.57 2.75
CA ILE A 189 -0.73 -11.93 2.85
C ILE A 189 -0.89 -10.40 2.92
N LEU A 190 -1.63 -9.81 1.98
CA LEU A 190 -1.84 -8.37 1.93
C LEU A 190 -2.59 -7.83 3.15
N ASN A 191 -3.58 -8.58 3.65
CA ASN A 191 -4.33 -8.20 4.84
C ASN A 191 -3.48 -8.29 6.09
N THR A 192 -2.66 -9.33 6.23
CA THR A 192 -1.72 -9.47 7.35
C THR A 192 -0.75 -8.30 7.38
N GLU A 193 -0.16 -7.93 6.25
CA GLU A 193 0.71 -6.75 6.18
C GLU A 193 -0.02 -5.46 6.53
N TRP A 194 -1.25 -5.31 6.04
CA TRP A 194 -2.05 -4.13 6.30
C TRP A 194 -2.43 -4.01 7.77
N ASP A 195 -2.80 -5.11 8.41
CA ASP A 195 -3.13 -5.19 9.83
C ASP A 195 -1.94 -4.83 10.71
N VAL A 196 -0.75 -5.35 10.38
CA VAL A 196 0.49 -4.97 11.04
C VAL A 196 0.69 -3.45 10.94
N ARG A 197 0.61 -2.88 9.73
CA ARG A 197 0.78 -1.42 9.51
C ARG A 197 -0.25 -0.59 10.30
N ARG A 198 -1.50 -1.06 10.40
CA ARG A 198 -2.54 -0.40 11.19
C ARG A 198 -2.22 -0.43 12.69
N GLY A 199 -1.74 -1.57 13.21
CA GLY A 199 -1.32 -1.69 14.61
C GLY A 199 -0.22 -0.70 14.98
N TRP A 200 0.83 -0.58 14.16
CA TRP A 200 1.89 0.42 14.39
C TRP A 200 1.37 1.86 14.43
N LEU A 201 0.38 2.17 13.59
CA LEU A 201 -0.23 3.50 13.55
C LEU A 201 -1.07 3.79 14.81
N GLU A 202 -1.81 2.80 15.30
CA GLU A 202 -2.57 2.89 16.55
C GLU A 202 -1.65 3.10 17.76
N ASP A 203 -0.54 2.35 17.84
CA ASP A 203 0.47 2.51 18.89
C ASP A 203 1.14 3.89 18.86
N GLU A 204 1.51 4.39 17.67
CA GLU A 204 2.09 5.73 17.51
C GLU A 204 1.11 6.83 17.96
N LEU A 205 -0.20 6.67 17.68
CA LEU A 205 -1.23 7.60 18.11
C LEU A 205 -1.44 7.58 19.64
N LEU A 206 -1.36 6.40 20.27
CA LEU A 206 -1.47 6.26 21.72
C LEU A 206 -0.30 6.89 22.48
N HIS A 207 0.90 6.89 21.89
CA HIS A 207 2.09 7.48 22.52
C HIS A 207 2.28 8.98 22.28
N GLU A 208 1.59 9.56 21.29
CA GLU A 208 1.59 11.02 21.05
C GLU A 208 0.49 11.78 21.82
N ALA A 209 -0.54 11.09 22.33
CA ALA A 209 -1.66 11.66 23.09
C ALA A 209 -1.36 11.79 24.59
#